data_AF-W0I8U8-F1
#
_entry.id   AF-W0I8U8-F1
#
_cell.length_a   1.000
_cell.length_b   1.000
_cell.length_c   1.000
_cell.angle_alpha   90.00
_cell.angle_beta   90.00
_cell.angle_gamma   90.00
#
_symmetry.space_group_name_H-M   'P 1'
#
loop_
_entity.id
_entity.type
_entity.pdbx_description
1 polymer ?
#
loop_
_entity_poly.entity_id
_entity_poly.type
_entity_poly.pdbx_seq_one_letter_code
_entity_poly.pdbx_strand_id
1 'polypeptide(L)'
;MRIHSIGKFLKSQVRGGDVVLIEYPSAYPFENLAWGEIIPEISHDTQTVVDDFFGIGDLSFRNYIRRVSPKEYRKIIDITKHIKVIKIGSGRASYGSIVDEIPLTYEISEFMKNYYDAIRKALVDSIKPLYFLSFGLAEYFYFGKEKAIQAILFSRSNLPVEDWTSIYLINKTLIEEPQLAVLEDISAWILDITQEEGEYIIRLKKGS
;
A
#
# COMPACT_ATOMS: atom_id res chain seq x y z
N MET A 1 -17.38 3.92 12.97
CA MET A 1 -16.72 5.08 13.62
C MET A 1 -16.12 5.99 12.53
N ARG A 2 -16.26 7.32 12.63
CA ARG A 2 -15.64 8.25 11.65
C ARG A 2 -14.17 8.49 12.00
N ILE A 3 -13.30 8.34 11.02
CA ILE A 3 -11.86 8.60 11.17
C ILE A 3 -11.54 9.95 10.54
N HIS A 4 -10.79 10.77 11.26
CA HIS A 4 -10.40 12.11 10.79
C HIS A 4 -9.00 12.14 10.16
N SER A 5 -8.16 11.15 10.49
CA SER A 5 -6.83 10.97 9.91
C SER A 5 -6.47 9.49 9.91
N ILE A 6 -6.29 8.93 8.71
CA ILE A 6 -5.81 7.58 8.48
C ILE A 6 -4.36 7.44 8.98
N GLY A 7 -3.49 8.43 8.72
CA GLY A 7 -2.11 8.38 9.20
C GLY A 7 -2.03 8.19 10.72
N LYS A 8 -2.77 9.02 11.47
CA LYS A 8 -2.81 8.92 12.94
C LYS A 8 -3.47 7.62 13.42
N PHE A 9 -4.46 7.14 12.70
CA PHE A 9 -5.08 5.84 12.96
C PHE A 9 -4.05 4.70 12.83
N LEU A 10 -3.29 4.69 11.74
CA LEU A 10 -2.24 3.69 11.49
C LEU A 10 -1.21 3.66 12.63
N LYS A 11 -0.72 4.82 13.10
CA LYS A 11 0.26 4.85 14.20
C LYS A 11 -0.28 4.42 15.56
N SER A 12 -1.58 4.64 15.83
CA SER A 12 -2.13 4.49 17.18
C SER A 12 -2.87 3.19 17.41
N GLN A 13 -3.47 2.61 16.37
CA GLN A 13 -4.34 1.43 16.50
C GLN A 13 -3.71 0.16 15.94
N VAL A 14 -2.85 0.29 14.93
CA VAL A 14 -2.38 -0.84 14.14
C VAL A 14 -1.08 -1.41 14.70
N ARG A 15 -0.93 -2.73 14.68
CA ARG A 15 0.23 -3.47 15.21
C ARG A 15 0.91 -4.28 14.10
N GLY A 16 2.12 -4.77 14.39
CA GLY A 16 2.79 -5.76 13.53
C GLY A 16 1.92 -7.01 13.38
N GLY A 17 1.85 -7.55 12.16
CA GLY A 17 0.94 -8.63 11.76
C GLY A 17 -0.36 -8.15 11.10
N ASP A 18 -0.82 -6.95 11.42
CA ASP A 18 -2.10 -6.44 10.92
C ASP A 18 -2.07 -6.21 9.41
N VAL A 19 -3.20 -6.53 8.79
CA VAL A 19 -3.55 -6.10 7.44
C VAL A 19 -4.58 -4.98 7.55
N VAL A 20 -4.24 -3.81 7.00
CA VAL A 20 -5.10 -2.65 6.90
C VAL A 20 -5.52 -2.48 5.45
N LEU A 21 -6.81 -2.62 5.19
CA LEU A 21 -7.40 -2.35 3.89
C LEU A 21 -7.98 -0.94 3.88
N ILE A 22 -7.55 -0.11 2.93
CA ILE A 22 -8.09 1.23 2.71
C ILE A 22 -8.78 1.21 1.34
N GLU A 23 -10.10 1.16 1.38
CA GLU A 23 -10.95 1.12 0.20
C GLU A 23 -11.30 2.55 -0.25
N TYR A 24 -11.12 2.86 -1.53
CA TYR A 24 -11.50 4.17 -2.08
C TYR A 24 -12.13 4.04 -3.48
N PRO A 25 -13.06 4.93 -3.88
CA PRO A 25 -13.62 4.92 -5.23
C PRO A 25 -12.66 5.56 -6.24
N SER A 26 -12.79 5.25 -7.53
CA SER A 26 -11.93 5.80 -8.61
C SER A 26 -11.83 7.33 -8.65
N ALA A 27 -12.87 8.05 -8.22
CA ALA A 27 -12.89 9.50 -8.22
C ALA A 27 -12.13 10.13 -7.03
N TYR A 28 -11.72 9.32 -6.05
CA TYR A 28 -11.01 9.82 -4.88
C TYR A 28 -9.56 10.19 -5.24
N PRO A 29 -9.07 11.38 -4.85
CA PRO A 29 -7.69 11.80 -5.09
C PRO A 29 -6.74 11.09 -4.13
N PHE A 30 -6.55 9.78 -4.33
CA PHE A 30 -5.78 8.93 -3.42
C PHE A 30 -4.31 9.37 -3.32
N GLU A 31 -3.78 10.10 -4.31
CA GLU A 31 -2.43 10.67 -4.24
C GLU A 31 -2.26 11.63 -3.06
N ASN A 32 -3.30 12.40 -2.72
CA ASN A 32 -3.28 13.32 -1.59
C ASN A 32 -3.28 12.56 -0.26
N LEU A 33 -4.05 11.48 -0.18
CA LEU A 33 -4.08 10.62 1.00
C LEU A 33 -2.74 9.90 1.19
N ALA A 34 -2.26 9.24 0.14
CA ALA A 34 -1.07 8.42 0.21
C ALA A 34 0.18 9.26 0.53
N TRP A 35 0.42 10.33 -0.24
CA TRP A 35 1.65 11.13 -0.13
C TRP A 35 1.53 12.33 0.81
N GLY A 36 0.33 12.86 1.02
CA GLY A 36 0.10 13.98 1.92
C GLY A 36 -0.14 13.56 3.37
N GLU A 37 -0.60 12.32 3.60
CA GLU A 37 -0.96 11.87 4.94
C GLU A 37 -0.29 10.56 5.35
N ILE A 38 -0.52 9.46 4.63
CA ILE A 38 -0.09 8.12 5.06
C ILE A 38 1.43 8.02 5.10
N ILE A 39 2.10 8.22 3.96
CA ILE A 39 3.56 8.08 3.84
C ILE A 39 4.29 9.01 4.81
N PRO A 40 3.97 10.31 4.90
CA PRO A 40 4.58 11.19 5.88
C PRO A 40 4.45 10.72 7.32
N GLU A 41 3.33 10.09 7.66
CA GLU A 41 3.12 9.59 9.01
C GLU A 41 3.94 8.32 9.26
N ILE A 42 3.81 7.29 8.40
CA ILE A 42 4.43 5.97 8.62
C ILE A 42 5.93 5.91 8.29
N SER A 43 6.49 6.94 7.65
CA SER A 43 7.89 6.95 7.20
C SER A 43 8.76 7.97 7.94
N HIS A 44 8.20 8.66 8.95
CA HIS A 44 8.91 9.67 9.72
C HIS A 44 9.95 9.05 10.67
N ASP A 45 9.57 7.99 11.37
CA ASP A 45 10.36 7.36 12.44
C ASP A 45 10.81 5.93 12.10
N THR A 46 10.36 5.42 10.95
CA THR A 46 10.41 4.02 10.58
C THR A 46 10.72 3.86 9.11
N GLN A 47 11.23 2.69 8.74
CA GLN A 47 11.42 2.35 7.34
C GLN A 47 10.07 1.91 6.76
N THR A 48 9.75 2.40 5.56
CA THR A 48 8.58 1.95 4.80
C THR A 48 9.05 1.17 3.59
N VAL A 49 8.46 -0.01 3.38
CA VAL A 49 8.60 -0.77 2.15
C VAL A 49 7.36 -0.52 1.30
N VAL A 50 7.56 -0.19 0.04
CA VAL A 50 6.47 0.01 -0.91
C VAL A 50 6.51 -1.07 -1.96
N ASP A 51 5.41 -1.81 -2.08
CA ASP A 51 5.16 -2.69 -3.22
C ASP A 51 4.47 -1.85 -4.30
N ASP A 52 5.22 -1.46 -5.33
CA ASP A 52 4.71 -0.62 -6.41
C ASP A 52 4.34 -1.46 -7.63
N PHE A 53 3.08 -1.87 -7.70
CA PHE A 53 2.54 -2.57 -8.86
C PHE A 53 2.30 -1.56 -9.99
N PHE A 54 2.81 -1.89 -11.19
CA PHE A 54 2.64 -1.09 -12.41
C PHE A 54 3.17 0.36 -12.35
N GLY A 55 3.93 0.74 -11.31
CA GLY A 55 4.39 2.11 -11.10
C GLY A 55 3.26 3.09 -10.71
N ILE A 56 2.16 2.59 -10.14
CA ILE A 56 1.04 3.42 -9.66
C ILE A 56 1.49 4.33 -8.52
N GLY A 57 2.38 3.85 -7.64
CA GLY A 57 3.03 4.66 -6.62
C GLY A 57 3.81 5.83 -7.24
N ASP A 58 4.55 5.60 -8.32
CA ASP A 58 5.32 6.66 -9.00
C ASP A 58 4.43 7.69 -9.69
N LEU A 59 3.37 7.23 -10.35
CA LEU A 59 2.39 8.10 -10.98
C LEU A 59 1.71 8.99 -9.93
N SER A 60 1.25 8.41 -8.83
CA SER A 60 0.64 9.15 -7.73
C SER A 60 1.63 10.13 -7.08
N PHE A 61 2.88 9.72 -6.85
CA PHE A 61 3.93 10.58 -6.32
C PHE A 61 4.14 11.80 -7.20
N ARG A 62 4.36 11.59 -8.50
CA ARG A 62 4.57 12.69 -9.47
C ARG A 62 3.37 13.62 -9.57
N ASN A 63 2.15 13.10 -9.47
CA ASN A 63 0.94 13.91 -9.48
C ASN A 63 0.82 14.77 -8.21
N TYR A 64 1.18 14.22 -7.05
CA TYR A 64 1.19 14.95 -5.79
C TYR A 64 2.27 16.05 -5.77
N ILE A 65 3.53 15.72 -6.04
CA ILE A 65 4.64 16.70 -5.90
C ILE A 65 4.56 17.90 -6.84
N ARG A 66 3.83 17.78 -7.95
CA ARG A 66 3.61 18.89 -8.91
C ARG A 66 2.65 19.96 -8.37
N ARG A 67 1.85 19.63 -7.36
CA ARG A 67 0.78 20.49 -6.83
C ARG A 67 1.11 21.12 -5.48
N VAL A 68 2.09 20.58 -4.77
CA VAL A 68 2.42 21.00 -3.40
C VAL A 68 3.31 22.24 -3.35
N SER A 69 3.30 22.90 -2.20
CA SER A 69 4.17 24.05 -1.94
C SER A 69 5.66 23.65 -1.92
N PRO A 70 6.61 24.58 -2.16
CA PRO A 70 8.04 24.28 -2.06
C PRO A 70 8.49 23.73 -0.69
N LYS A 71 7.81 24.13 0.38
CA LYS A 71 8.08 23.62 1.74
C LYS A 71 7.67 22.16 1.88
N GLU A 72 6.49 21.82 1.38
CA GLU A 72 5.95 20.47 1.41
C GLU A 72 6.70 19.54 0.45
N TYR A 73 7.11 20.05 -0.72
CA TYR A 73 8.01 19.36 -1.64
C TYR A 73 9.31 18.92 -0.95
N ARG A 74 9.99 19.84 -0.24
CA ARG A 74 11.23 19.49 0.48
C ARG A 74 10.98 18.42 1.53
N LYS A 75 9.91 18.58 2.31
CA LYS A 75 9.51 17.60 3.33
C LYS A 75 9.31 16.21 2.73
N ILE A 76 8.56 16.10 1.63
CA ILE A 76 8.26 14.79 1.03
C ILE A 76 9.51 14.16 0.40
N ILE A 77 10.38 14.95 -0.23
CA ILE A 77 11.65 14.46 -0.79
C ILE A 77 12.59 13.94 0.29
N ASP A 78 12.60 14.54 1.48
CA ASP A 78 13.38 14.01 2.60
C ASP A 78 12.78 12.69 3.11
N ILE A 79 11.44 12.60 3.20
CA ILE A 79 10.76 11.36 3.58
C ILE A 79 11.07 10.22 2.61
N THR A 80 11.16 10.47 1.30
CA THR A 80 11.41 9.40 0.33
C THR A 80 12.74 8.68 0.55
N LYS A 81 13.72 9.29 1.24
CA LYS A 81 14.99 8.64 1.61
C LYS A 81 14.81 7.45 2.56
N HIS A 82 13.69 7.40 3.28
CA HIS A 82 13.35 6.32 4.22
C HIS A 82 12.45 5.25 3.59
N ILE A 83 12.21 5.34 2.28
CA ILE A 83 11.37 4.41 1.54
C ILE A 83 12.25 3.44 0.76
N LYS A 84 11.97 2.15 0.93
CA LYS A 84 12.46 1.07 0.07
C LYS A 84 11.33 0.66 -0.87
N VAL A 85 11.63 0.40 -2.14
CA VAL A 85 10.62 0.06 -3.16
C VAL A 85 10.92 -1.29 -3.77
N ILE A 86 9.91 -2.16 -3.78
CA ILE A 86 9.86 -3.39 -4.57
C ILE A 86 8.98 -3.07 -5.78
N LYS A 87 9.59 -3.01 -6.97
CA LYS A 87 8.84 -2.76 -8.20
C LYS A 87 8.24 -4.08 -8.68
N ILE A 88 6.95 -4.08 -9.01
CA ILE A 88 6.26 -5.27 -9.51
C ILE A 88 5.63 -4.94 -10.88
N GLY A 89 6.18 -5.56 -11.91
CA GLY A 89 5.78 -5.31 -13.30
C GLY A 89 6.43 -4.08 -13.92
N SER A 90 5.76 -3.51 -14.93
CA SER A 90 6.24 -2.34 -15.65
C SER A 90 6.13 -1.07 -14.80
N GLY A 91 6.93 -0.06 -15.11
CA GLY A 91 6.87 1.24 -14.43
C GLY A 91 8.22 1.73 -13.94
N ARG A 92 8.20 2.97 -13.43
CA ARG A 92 9.35 3.61 -12.78
C ARG A 92 9.04 3.74 -11.29
N ALA A 93 10.07 3.95 -10.49
CA ALA A 93 9.94 4.41 -9.12
C ALA A 93 10.93 5.57 -8.94
N SER A 94 10.44 6.81 -9.03
CA SER A 94 11.24 8.03 -8.83
C SER A 94 11.31 8.47 -7.36
N TYR A 95 10.76 7.67 -6.46
CA TYR A 95 10.80 7.84 -5.02
C TYR A 95 11.43 6.59 -4.38
N GLY A 96 12.09 6.77 -3.24
CA GLY A 96 12.69 5.66 -2.52
C GLY A 96 13.90 5.05 -3.21
N SER A 97 14.47 4.06 -2.51
CA SER A 97 15.54 3.20 -3.03
C SER A 97 14.93 1.91 -3.57
N ILE A 98 15.20 1.58 -4.83
CA ILE A 98 14.72 0.32 -5.43
C ILE A 98 15.53 -0.82 -4.84
N VAL A 99 14.85 -1.74 -4.16
CA VAL A 99 15.44 -2.93 -3.56
C VAL A 99 15.46 -4.08 -4.56
N ASP A 100 14.38 -4.24 -5.30
CA ASP A 100 14.23 -5.29 -6.29
C ASP A 100 13.23 -4.91 -7.38
N GLU A 101 13.33 -5.62 -8.50
CA GLU A 101 12.40 -5.51 -9.62
C GLU A 101 11.87 -6.90 -9.99
N ILE A 102 10.60 -7.13 -9.70
CA ILE A 102 9.91 -8.39 -9.94
C ILE A 102 9.14 -8.29 -11.28
N PRO A 103 9.37 -9.18 -12.25
CA PRO A 103 8.55 -9.26 -13.44
C PRO A 103 7.08 -9.47 -13.11
N LEU A 104 6.18 -8.88 -13.89
CA LEU A 104 4.75 -9.16 -13.72
C LEU A 104 4.48 -10.62 -14.05
N THR A 105 4.01 -11.37 -13.06
CA THR A 105 3.58 -12.76 -13.24
C THR A 105 2.33 -13.02 -12.40
N TYR A 106 1.52 -13.96 -12.90
CA TYR A 106 0.36 -14.49 -12.19
C TYR A 106 0.55 -15.98 -11.84
N GLU A 107 1.73 -16.52 -12.14
CA GLU A 107 2.12 -17.85 -11.69
C GLU A 107 2.61 -17.74 -10.24
N ILE A 108 1.84 -18.32 -9.32
CA ILE A 108 2.02 -18.15 -7.87
C ILE A 108 3.44 -18.53 -7.43
N SER A 109 3.97 -19.65 -7.93
CA SER A 109 5.30 -20.12 -7.57
C SER A 109 6.41 -19.15 -8.01
N GLU A 110 6.28 -18.54 -9.18
CA GLU A 110 7.22 -17.56 -9.70
C GLU A 110 7.12 -16.24 -8.93
N PHE A 111 5.89 -15.73 -8.71
CA PHE A 111 5.65 -14.55 -7.90
C PHE A 111 6.27 -14.71 -6.51
N MET A 112 5.97 -15.84 -5.85
CA MET A 112 6.44 -16.12 -4.50
C MET A 112 7.94 -16.20 -4.37
N LYS A 113 8.60 -16.88 -5.32
CA LYS A 113 10.06 -16.97 -5.32
C LYS A 113 10.68 -15.58 -5.39
N ASN A 114 10.23 -14.76 -6.33
CA ASN A 114 10.79 -13.42 -6.53
C ASN A 114 10.44 -12.47 -5.37
N TYR A 115 9.20 -12.52 -4.88
CA TYR A 115 8.71 -11.66 -3.80
C TYR A 115 9.37 -12.00 -2.45
N TYR A 116 9.62 -13.28 -2.18
CA TYR A 116 10.35 -13.71 -1.00
C TYR A 116 11.78 -13.13 -0.95
N ASP A 117 12.50 -13.21 -2.07
CA ASP A 117 13.85 -12.68 -2.19
C ASP A 117 13.86 -11.15 -2.02
N ALA A 118 12.90 -10.45 -2.64
CA ALA A 118 12.74 -9.00 -2.52
C ALA A 118 12.44 -8.56 -1.08
N ILE A 119 11.53 -9.25 -0.39
CA ILE A 119 11.24 -8.99 1.03
C ILE A 119 12.50 -9.16 1.86
N ARG A 120 13.23 -10.28 1.72
CA ARG A 120 14.46 -10.50 2.49
C ARG A 120 15.46 -9.36 2.31
N LYS A 121 15.66 -8.86 1.09
CA LYS A 121 16.51 -7.69 0.81
C LYS A 121 15.97 -6.41 1.47
N ALA A 122 14.66 -6.21 1.46
CA ALA A 122 14.03 -5.03 2.05
C ALA A 122 14.14 -5.01 3.60
N LEU A 123 14.09 -6.20 4.22
CA LEU A 123 14.22 -6.41 5.65
C LEU A 123 15.66 -6.26 6.18
N VAL A 124 16.67 -6.37 5.33
CA VAL A 124 18.07 -6.16 5.74
C VAL A 124 18.23 -4.71 6.22
N ASP A 125 18.70 -4.56 7.46
CA ASP A 125 18.93 -3.28 8.15
C ASP A 125 17.68 -2.43 8.45
N SER A 126 16.47 -3.01 8.42
CA SER A 126 15.25 -2.25 8.69
C SER A 126 15.02 -1.99 10.18
N ILE A 127 14.67 -0.74 10.51
CA ILE A 127 14.24 -0.34 11.86
C ILE A 127 12.73 -0.64 11.98
N LYS A 128 12.35 -1.40 13.01
CA LYS A 128 10.96 -1.70 13.34
C LYS A 128 10.28 -0.52 14.08
N PRO A 129 8.95 -0.31 13.96
CA PRO A 129 8.00 -1.10 13.18
C PRO A 129 8.13 -0.89 11.67
N LEU A 130 7.82 -1.93 10.91
CA LEU A 130 7.95 -1.95 9.45
C LEU A 130 6.57 -1.89 8.81
N TYR A 131 6.37 -0.96 7.89
CA TYR A 131 5.13 -0.86 7.11
C TYR A 131 5.40 -1.31 5.68
N PHE A 132 4.53 -2.19 5.17
CA PHE A 132 4.45 -2.55 3.75
C PHE A 132 3.23 -1.88 3.15
N LEU A 133 3.44 -0.86 2.31
CA LEU A 133 2.37 -0.15 1.62
C LEU A 133 2.30 -0.61 0.17
N SER A 134 1.16 -1.14 -0.26
CA SER A 134 0.98 -1.60 -1.64
C SER A 134 0.20 -0.58 -2.48
N PHE A 135 0.80 -0.14 -3.59
CA PHE A 135 0.14 0.64 -4.64
C PHE A 135 -0.17 -0.24 -5.84
N GLY A 136 -1.27 0.02 -6.54
CA GLY A 136 -1.59 -0.66 -7.80
C GLY A 136 -2.13 -2.08 -7.65
N LEU A 137 -2.47 -2.49 -6.42
CA LEU A 137 -2.93 -3.84 -6.14
C LEU A 137 -4.32 -4.12 -6.73
N ALA A 138 -5.17 -3.09 -6.85
CA ALA A 138 -6.46 -3.18 -7.54
C ALA A 138 -6.28 -3.51 -9.04
N GLU A 139 -5.31 -2.88 -9.70
CA GLU A 139 -4.95 -3.15 -11.10
C GLU A 139 -4.39 -4.57 -11.27
N TYR A 140 -3.58 -5.03 -10.30
CA TYR A 140 -3.08 -6.41 -10.29
C TYR A 140 -4.23 -7.42 -10.23
N PHE A 141 -5.24 -7.19 -9.39
CA PHE A 141 -6.45 -8.03 -9.35
C PHE A 141 -7.31 -7.91 -10.60
N TYR A 142 -7.44 -6.71 -11.16
CA TYR A 142 -8.22 -6.48 -12.38
C TYR A 142 -7.67 -7.30 -13.57
N PHE A 143 -6.34 -7.29 -13.76
CA PHE A 143 -5.70 -7.99 -14.86
C PHE A 143 -5.48 -9.48 -14.58
N GLY A 144 -5.13 -9.85 -13.34
CA GLY A 144 -4.81 -11.23 -12.97
C GLY A 144 -5.98 -12.08 -12.48
N LYS A 145 -7.12 -11.45 -12.22
CA LYS A 145 -8.35 -12.11 -11.75
C LYS A 145 -8.08 -13.01 -10.54
N GLU A 146 -8.54 -14.26 -10.59
CA GLU A 146 -8.43 -15.22 -9.49
C GLU A 146 -6.96 -15.55 -9.15
N LYS A 147 -6.07 -15.64 -10.15
CA LYS A 147 -4.66 -15.96 -9.91
C LYS A 147 -3.96 -14.91 -9.06
N ALA A 148 -4.30 -13.64 -9.26
CA ALA A 148 -3.72 -12.54 -8.50
C ALA A 148 -4.12 -12.59 -7.01
N ILE A 149 -5.39 -12.86 -6.70
CA ILE A 149 -5.82 -12.98 -5.29
C ILE A 149 -5.22 -14.23 -4.63
N GLN A 150 -5.13 -15.34 -5.36
CA GLN A 150 -4.46 -16.55 -4.87
C GLN A 150 -2.98 -16.29 -4.56
N ALA A 151 -2.27 -15.51 -5.39
CA ALA A 151 -0.87 -15.14 -5.14
C ALA A 151 -0.71 -14.33 -3.85
N ILE A 152 -1.62 -13.38 -3.56
CA ILE A 152 -1.61 -12.58 -2.33
C ILE A 152 -1.95 -13.43 -1.09
N LEU A 153 -2.96 -14.30 -1.18
CA LEU A 153 -3.28 -15.22 -0.09
C LEU A 153 -2.13 -16.18 0.21
N PHE A 154 -1.49 -16.70 -0.84
CA PHE A 154 -0.36 -17.59 -0.71
C PHE A 154 0.84 -16.87 -0.10
N SER A 155 1.11 -15.63 -0.51
CA SER A 155 2.21 -14.85 0.07
C SER A 155 2.01 -14.60 1.55
N ARG A 156 0.80 -14.19 1.96
CA ARG A 156 0.43 -14.00 3.35
C ARG A 156 0.60 -15.26 4.21
N SER A 157 0.31 -16.43 3.65
CA SER A 157 0.38 -17.70 4.39
C SER A 157 1.80 -18.23 4.57
N ASN A 158 2.77 -17.77 3.77
CA ASN A 158 4.13 -18.33 3.74
C ASN A 158 5.21 -17.33 4.16
N LEU A 159 4.87 -16.05 4.28
CA LEU A 159 5.76 -14.99 4.73
C LEU A 159 5.61 -14.76 6.23
N PRO A 160 6.67 -14.32 6.95
CA PRO A 160 6.63 -14.01 8.38
C PRO A 160 5.92 -12.66 8.62
N VAL A 161 4.64 -12.60 8.24
CA VAL A 161 3.84 -11.38 8.19
C VAL A 161 3.65 -10.72 9.55
N GLU A 162 3.82 -11.46 10.64
CA GLU A 162 3.86 -10.97 12.02
C GLU A 162 4.93 -9.89 12.26
N ASP A 163 5.95 -9.81 11.41
CA ASP A 163 7.05 -8.85 11.55
C ASP A 163 6.74 -7.44 11.02
N TRP A 164 5.64 -7.24 10.27
CA TRP A 164 5.27 -5.95 9.68
C TRP A 164 3.76 -5.72 9.62
N THR A 165 3.38 -4.47 9.38
CA THR A 165 2.00 -4.09 9.07
C THR A 165 1.84 -3.97 7.56
N SER A 166 0.87 -4.67 6.97
CA SER A 166 0.51 -4.54 5.56
C SER A 166 -0.60 -3.52 5.38
N ILE A 167 -0.42 -2.54 4.50
CA ILE A 167 -1.38 -1.51 4.17
C ILE A 167 -1.70 -1.62 2.68
N TYR A 168 -2.95 -1.95 2.36
CA TYR A 168 -3.43 -2.09 0.99
C TYR A 168 -4.30 -0.90 0.61
N LEU A 169 -3.84 -0.12 -0.37
CA LEU A 169 -4.64 0.92 -0.99
C LEU A 169 -5.41 0.29 -2.17
N ILE A 170 -6.73 0.15 -2.02
CA ILE A 170 -7.57 -0.52 -3.02
C ILE A 170 -8.63 0.42 -3.60
N ASN A 171 -8.56 0.62 -4.92
CA ASN A 171 -9.65 1.20 -5.66
C ASN A 171 -10.80 0.19 -5.79
N LYS A 172 -11.81 0.28 -4.92
CA LYS A 172 -12.94 -0.66 -4.87
C LYS A 172 -13.83 -0.64 -6.12
N THR A 173 -13.72 0.39 -6.96
CA THR A 173 -14.45 0.45 -8.24
C THR A 173 -13.80 -0.42 -9.32
N LEU A 174 -12.53 -0.79 -9.17
CA LEU A 174 -11.79 -1.58 -10.17
C LEU A 174 -11.78 -3.09 -9.88
N ILE A 175 -12.12 -3.52 -8.66
CA ILE A 175 -12.01 -4.93 -8.27
C ILE A 175 -13.39 -5.60 -8.22
N GLU A 176 -13.42 -6.90 -8.47
CA GLU A 176 -14.67 -7.67 -8.42
C GLU A 176 -15.06 -7.96 -6.96
N GLU A 177 -16.37 -8.02 -6.67
CA GLU A 177 -16.88 -8.23 -5.31
C GLU A 177 -16.27 -9.47 -4.60
N PRO A 178 -16.09 -10.63 -5.26
CA PRO A 178 -15.47 -11.78 -4.59
C PRO A 178 -14.02 -11.52 -4.18
N GLN A 179 -13.26 -10.77 -4.99
CA GLN A 179 -11.88 -10.42 -4.66
C GLN A 179 -11.83 -9.46 -3.48
N LEU A 180 -12.73 -8.47 -3.46
CA LEU A 180 -12.85 -7.53 -2.36
C LEU A 180 -13.20 -8.25 -1.05
N ALA A 181 -14.20 -9.13 -1.08
CA ALA A 181 -14.64 -9.89 0.08
C ALA A 181 -13.49 -10.71 0.70
N VAL A 182 -12.64 -11.33 -0.11
CA VAL A 182 -11.46 -12.06 0.37
C VAL A 182 -10.47 -11.12 1.07
N LEU A 183 -10.20 -9.93 0.52
CA LEU A 183 -9.32 -8.96 1.16
C LEU A 183 -9.90 -8.45 2.48
N GLU A 184 -11.20 -8.19 2.52
CA GLU A 184 -11.91 -7.76 3.72
C GLU A 184 -11.85 -8.83 4.83
N ASP A 185 -11.95 -10.11 4.45
CA ASP A 185 -11.88 -11.23 5.40
C ASP A 185 -10.52 -11.31 6.09
N ILE A 186 -9.43 -11.25 5.32
CA ILE A 186 -8.05 -11.30 5.85
C ILE A 186 -7.59 -10.02 6.54
N SER A 187 -8.34 -8.92 6.41
CA SER A 187 -7.98 -7.62 6.98
C SER A 187 -8.37 -7.51 8.44
N ALA A 188 -7.43 -7.09 9.29
CA ALA A 188 -7.73 -6.75 10.69
C ALA A 188 -8.51 -5.43 10.78
N TRP A 189 -8.17 -4.49 9.91
CA TRP A 189 -8.77 -3.15 9.85
C TRP A 189 -9.23 -2.84 8.44
N ILE A 190 -10.45 -2.31 8.30
CA ILE A 190 -10.99 -1.86 7.02
C ILE A 190 -11.46 -0.41 7.15
N LEU A 191 -10.82 0.46 6.38
CA LEU A 191 -11.16 1.87 6.27
C LEU A 191 -11.83 2.09 4.92
N ASP A 192 -13.12 2.41 4.96
CA ASP A 192 -13.92 2.66 3.78
C ASP A 192 -14.04 4.17 3.52
N ILE A 193 -13.57 4.59 2.35
CA ILE A 193 -13.72 5.96 1.87
C ILE A 193 -14.94 6.00 0.93
N THR A 194 -15.92 6.81 1.29
CA THR A 194 -17.15 7.01 0.50
C THR A 194 -17.40 8.50 0.28
N GLN A 195 -18.12 8.82 -0.79
CA GLN A 195 -18.58 10.19 -1.02
C GLN A 195 -20.02 10.33 -0.49
N GLU A 196 -20.25 11.30 0.39
CA GLU A 196 -21.56 11.65 0.93
C GLU A 196 -21.75 13.17 0.82
N GLU A 197 -22.87 13.59 0.23
CA GLU A 197 -23.21 15.02 0.05
C GLU A 197 -22.11 15.87 -0.61
N GLY A 198 -21.30 15.24 -1.47
CA GLY A 198 -20.19 15.88 -2.19
C GLY A 198 -18.84 15.83 -1.46
N GLU A 199 -18.82 15.43 -0.19
CA GLU A 199 -17.60 15.29 0.61
C GLU A 199 -17.17 13.83 0.75
N TYR A 200 -15.85 13.59 0.80
CA TYR A 200 -15.34 12.27 1.12
C TYR A 200 -15.27 12.07 2.63
N ILE A 201 -15.82 10.96 3.10
CA ILE A 201 -15.78 10.55 4.50
C ILE A 201 -15.03 9.23 4.64
N ILE A 202 -14.38 9.05 5.79
CA ILE A 202 -13.65 7.82 6.13
C ILE A 202 -14.39 7.11 7.25
N ARG A 203 -14.80 5.88 7.01
CA ARG A 203 -15.53 5.04 7.95
C ARG A 203 -14.68 3.83 8.33
N LEU A 204 -14.58 3.55 9.61
CA LEU A 204 -14.13 2.25 10.09
C LEU A 204 -15.23 1.22 9.83
N LYS A 205 -15.01 0.33 8.86
CA LYS A 205 -15.92 -0.76 8.47
C LYS A 205 -15.67 -2.04 9.29
N LYS A 206 -14.40 -2.32 9.63
CA LYS A 206 -13.98 -3.43 10.51
C LYS A 206 -12.78 -2.99 11.35
N GLY A 207 -12.72 -3.44 12.60
CA GLY A 207 -11.57 -3.26 13.48
C GLY A 207 -11.55 -4.31 14.60
N SER A 208 -10.35 -4.77 14.99
CA SER A 208 -10.15 -5.82 15.99
C SER A 208 -10.06 -5.30 17.41
#